data_AF-A0A554L568-F1
#
_entry.id   AF-A0A554L568-F1
#
_cell.length_a   1.000
_cell.length_b   1.000
_cell.length_c   1.000
_cell.angle_alpha   90.00
_cell.angle_beta   90.00
_cell.angle_gamma   90.00
#
_symmetry.space_group_name_H-M   'P 1'
#
loop_
_entity.id
_entity.type
_entity.pdbx_description
1 polymer ?
#
loop_
_entity_poly.entity_id
_entity_poly.type
_entity_poly.pdbx_seq_one_letter_code
_entity_poly.pdbx_strand_id
1 'polypeptide(L)'
;MTRKLLKKVAEAPAVALEQSINTSRRLVKAFRNQKEVVKARSYWKTLGPGLTTGAADDDPSGIATYSQAGAGYGFNFLWTAAFTFPFMAIVQEMCARIGLVTGRGLAGSIRLFFPKWVLYTCTLLLFAANSLNIGADLGAMSKATQLLYPNFNFEFLVLAFALFSLALQIFTTYEKYAKYLKWLALVLLAYVFSALSANLNFEEIAMNAVLPSIKFSKDQIFMITAILGTTISPYLFFWQTSQEVEEQILGGRTTLKLREGATDKEISDMRLDVWSGMFLSNLVMFFIIAACGAILFPAGITTITSAGQAAEALRPFAGDFSYLLFAVGIIGTGLLAIPILAGSASYALSESFGWKSGLYRKLKEANAFYGTIIISTLIGLGINFIGFDPIKTLIYSAVINGLIAPVILVLIILLSNSKKVMGERVNNPAITALGWFITLVMIVAGAATISSLLP
;
A
#
# COMPACT_ATOMS: atom_id res chain seq x y z
N MET A 1 -55.95 16.63 -46.52
CA MET A 1 -55.11 15.92 -45.53
C MET A 1 -55.52 16.40 -44.13
N THR A 2 -56.21 15.55 -43.37
CA THR A 2 -57.01 15.93 -42.20
C THR A 2 -56.14 16.32 -40.99
N ARG A 3 -56.51 17.38 -40.25
CA ARG A 3 -55.83 17.88 -39.03
C ARG A 3 -55.36 16.80 -38.05
N LYS A 4 -56.07 15.64 -37.98
CA LYS A 4 -55.69 14.48 -37.17
C LYS A 4 -54.36 13.82 -37.59
N LEU A 5 -54.05 13.78 -38.88
CA LEU A 5 -52.79 13.22 -39.40
C LEU A 5 -51.60 14.13 -39.07
N LEU A 6 -51.74 15.45 -39.25
CA LEU A 6 -50.73 16.44 -38.85
C LEU A 6 -50.45 16.39 -37.35
N LYS A 7 -51.48 16.25 -36.51
CA LYS A 7 -51.32 16.13 -35.06
C LYS A 7 -50.60 14.83 -34.66
N LYS A 8 -50.96 13.69 -35.26
CA LYS A 8 -50.26 12.41 -35.05
C LYS A 8 -48.78 12.46 -35.48
N VAL A 9 -48.48 13.10 -36.61
CA VAL A 9 -47.09 13.22 -37.11
C VAL A 9 -46.27 14.18 -36.24
N ALA A 10 -46.88 15.23 -35.70
CA ALA A 10 -46.22 16.15 -34.78
C ALA A 10 -46.01 15.55 -33.37
N GLU A 11 -46.90 14.69 -32.89
CA GLU A 11 -46.81 14.03 -31.58
C GLU A 11 -45.96 12.75 -31.60
N ALA A 12 -45.78 12.11 -32.76
CA ALA A 12 -45.02 10.87 -32.91
C ALA A 12 -43.57 10.93 -32.37
N PRO A 13 -42.79 12.01 -32.56
CA PRO A 13 -41.44 12.11 -32.00
C PRO A 13 -41.43 12.18 -30.48
N ALA A 14 -42.41 12.89 -29.89
CA ALA A 14 -42.54 13.00 -28.43
C ALA A 14 -42.95 11.66 -27.81
N VAL A 15 -43.87 10.94 -28.43
CA VAL A 15 -44.29 9.61 -27.99
C VAL A 15 -43.15 8.58 -28.14
N ALA A 16 -42.38 8.63 -29.23
CA ALA A 16 -41.21 7.76 -29.42
C ALA A 16 -40.09 8.06 -28.41
N LEU A 17 -39.87 9.33 -28.08
CA LEU A 17 -38.92 9.76 -27.04
C LEU A 17 -39.38 9.30 -25.64
N GLU A 18 -40.67 9.42 -25.34
CA GLU A 18 -41.20 8.99 -24.05
C GLU A 18 -41.17 7.46 -23.89
N GLN A 19 -41.43 6.72 -24.97
CA GLN A 19 -41.27 5.26 -25.02
C GLN A 19 -39.81 4.85 -24.86
N SER A 20 -38.85 5.54 -25.50
CA SER A 20 -37.43 5.23 -25.37
C SER A 20 -36.89 5.56 -23.96
N ILE A 21 -37.33 6.65 -23.34
CA ILE A 21 -37.02 7.00 -21.95
C ILE A 21 -37.59 5.96 -20.99
N ASN A 22 -38.85 5.54 -21.18
CA ASN A 22 -39.48 4.54 -20.34
C ASN A 22 -38.84 3.15 -20.49
N THR A 23 -38.44 2.78 -21.70
CA THR A 23 -37.71 1.53 -21.96
C THR A 23 -36.32 1.56 -21.36
N SER A 24 -35.60 2.68 -21.48
CA SER A 24 -34.30 2.89 -20.86
C SER A 24 -34.39 2.84 -19.33
N ARG A 25 -35.41 3.49 -18.72
CA ARG A 25 -35.65 3.40 -17.27
C ARG A 25 -35.97 1.99 -16.82
N ARG A 26 -36.77 1.23 -17.58
CA ARG A 26 -37.09 -0.18 -17.27
C ARG A 26 -35.85 -1.05 -17.35
N LEU A 27 -35.03 -0.89 -18.38
CA LEU A 27 -33.75 -1.59 -18.51
C LEU A 27 -32.81 -1.25 -17.35
N VAL A 28 -32.61 0.04 -17.05
CA VAL A 28 -31.78 0.47 -15.91
C VAL A 28 -32.31 -0.11 -14.59
N LYS A 29 -33.63 -0.15 -14.39
CA LYS A 29 -34.24 -0.72 -13.17
C LYS A 29 -34.10 -2.24 -13.10
N ALA A 30 -34.20 -2.92 -14.24
CA ALA A 30 -33.99 -4.36 -14.36
C ALA A 30 -32.52 -4.73 -14.08
N PHE A 31 -31.56 -4.02 -14.68
CA PHE A 31 -30.13 -4.21 -14.40
C PHE A 31 -29.76 -3.84 -12.96
N ARG A 32 -30.31 -2.76 -12.41
CA ARG A 32 -30.02 -2.29 -11.04
C ARG A 32 -30.47 -3.27 -9.95
N ASN A 33 -31.51 -4.07 -10.22
CA ASN A 33 -32.04 -5.06 -9.30
C ASN A 33 -31.51 -6.49 -9.56
N GLN A 34 -30.63 -6.68 -10.55
CA GLN A 34 -29.96 -7.97 -10.72
C GLN A 34 -29.06 -8.25 -9.52
N LYS A 35 -29.18 -9.47 -9.00
CA LYS A 35 -28.45 -9.94 -7.81
C LYS A 35 -26.94 -9.73 -7.93
N GLU A 36 -26.38 -9.91 -9.13
CA GLU A 36 -24.95 -9.72 -9.39
C GLU A 36 -24.54 -8.24 -9.41
N VAL A 37 -25.38 -7.34 -9.93
CA VAL A 37 -25.12 -5.89 -9.88
C VAL A 37 -25.23 -5.36 -8.45
N VAL A 38 -26.17 -5.88 -7.65
CA VAL A 38 -26.31 -5.54 -6.23
C VAL A 38 -25.13 -6.07 -5.43
N LYS A 39 -24.69 -7.32 -5.66
CA LYS A 39 -23.49 -7.90 -5.04
C LYS A 39 -22.23 -7.12 -5.42
N ALA A 40 -22.00 -6.83 -6.70
CA ALA A 40 -20.86 -6.05 -7.16
C ALA A 40 -20.88 -4.65 -6.52
N ARG A 41 -22.03 -3.97 -6.49
CA ARG A 41 -22.14 -2.66 -5.85
C ARG A 41 -21.92 -2.72 -4.34
N SER A 42 -22.32 -3.81 -3.68
CA SER A 42 -22.02 -4.02 -2.26
C SER A 42 -20.52 -4.22 -2.06
N TYR A 43 -19.88 -5.07 -2.87
CA TYR A 43 -18.44 -5.31 -2.83
C TYR A 43 -17.63 -4.01 -3.02
N TRP A 44 -17.94 -3.22 -4.05
CA TRP A 44 -17.26 -1.92 -4.29
C TRP A 44 -17.48 -0.88 -3.18
N LYS A 45 -18.52 -1.02 -2.36
CA LYS A 45 -18.76 -0.16 -1.20
C LYS A 45 -18.02 -0.65 0.05
N THR A 46 -17.71 -1.94 0.10
CA THR A 46 -16.95 -2.57 1.18
C THR A 46 -15.46 -2.31 1.02
N LEU A 47 -14.97 -2.08 -0.20
CA LEU A 47 -13.58 -1.70 -0.45
C LEU A 47 -13.28 -0.29 0.08
N GLY A 48 -12.38 -0.20 1.06
CA GLY A 48 -12.03 1.04 1.76
C GLY A 48 -10.60 0.98 2.28
N PRO A 49 -10.36 0.82 3.59
CA PRO A 49 -9.03 0.88 4.19
C PRO A 49 -8.06 -0.14 3.60
N GLY A 50 -8.47 -1.40 3.49
CA GLY A 50 -7.68 -2.51 2.96
C GLY A 50 -7.19 -2.28 1.54
N LEU A 51 -8.05 -1.81 0.64
CA LEU A 51 -7.63 -1.44 -0.72
C LEU A 51 -6.64 -0.27 -0.73
N THR A 52 -6.84 0.75 0.10
CA THR A 52 -5.91 1.88 0.18
C THR A 52 -4.55 1.48 0.76
N THR A 53 -4.54 0.63 1.77
CA THR A 53 -3.34 0.03 2.36
C THR A 53 -2.61 -0.84 1.34
N GLY A 54 -3.33 -1.66 0.56
CA GLY A 54 -2.72 -2.45 -0.52
C GLY A 54 -2.10 -1.57 -1.61
N ALA A 55 -2.79 -0.54 -2.06
CA ALA A 55 -2.23 0.40 -3.04
C ALA A 55 -1.02 1.18 -2.50
N ALA A 56 -0.89 1.31 -1.17
CA ALA A 56 0.22 1.96 -0.50
C ALA A 56 1.40 1.05 -0.18
N ASP A 57 1.19 -0.28 -0.21
CA ASP A 57 2.23 -1.29 -0.04
C ASP A 57 3.15 -1.33 -1.28
N ASP A 58 2.59 -1.06 -2.47
CA ASP A 58 3.36 -0.88 -3.71
C ASP A 58 3.89 0.55 -3.88
N ASP A 59 4.52 1.07 -2.83
CA ASP A 59 5.26 2.33 -2.87
C ASP A 59 6.49 2.23 -3.82
N PRO A 60 7.17 3.35 -4.13
CA PRO A 60 8.41 3.31 -4.91
C PRO A 60 9.45 2.32 -4.38
N SER A 61 9.48 2.07 -3.05
CA SER A 61 10.41 1.13 -2.43
C SER A 61 10.08 -0.32 -2.79
N GLY A 62 8.80 -0.69 -2.80
CA GLY A 62 8.27 -1.94 -3.33
C GLY A 62 8.66 -2.13 -4.79
N ILE A 63 8.34 -1.16 -5.64
CA ILE A 63 8.61 -1.23 -7.08
C ILE A 63 10.10 -1.46 -7.35
N ALA A 64 10.99 -0.69 -6.70
CA ALA A 64 12.44 -0.87 -6.88
C ALA A 64 12.93 -2.24 -6.40
N THR A 65 12.41 -2.73 -5.26
CA THR A 65 12.79 -4.03 -4.70
C THR A 65 12.34 -5.17 -5.61
N TYR A 66 11.09 -5.15 -6.07
CA TYR A 66 10.52 -6.18 -6.95
C TYR A 66 11.18 -6.16 -8.33
N SER A 67 11.44 -4.97 -8.88
CA SER A 67 12.16 -4.84 -10.13
C SER A 67 13.58 -5.38 -10.00
N GLN A 68 14.29 -5.09 -8.91
CA GLN A 68 15.65 -5.60 -8.68
C GLN A 68 15.67 -7.12 -8.46
N ALA A 69 14.67 -7.67 -7.77
CA ALA A 69 14.51 -9.11 -7.61
C ALA A 69 14.35 -9.81 -8.97
N GLY A 70 13.47 -9.31 -9.83
CA GLY A 70 13.27 -9.85 -11.18
C GLY A 70 14.50 -9.66 -12.07
N ALA A 71 15.07 -8.44 -12.10
CA ALA A 71 16.22 -8.12 -12.93
C ALA A 71 17.47 -8.94 -12.56
N GLY A 72 17.73 -9.16 -11.27
CA GLY A 72 18.94 -9.84 -10.81
C GLY A 72 18.84 -11.37 -10.78
N TYR A 73 17.64 -11.93 -10.66
CA TYR A 73 17.45 -13.35 -10.41
C TYR A 73 16.44 -14.02 -11.35
N GLY A 74 15.94 -13.31 -12.36
CA GLY A 74 14.91 -13.83 -13.27
C GLY A 74 13.65 -14.19 -12.49
N PHE A 75 13.12 -15.39 -12.73
CA PHE A 75 11.92 -15.87 -12.07
C PHE A 75 12.13 -16.46 -10.68
N ASN A 76 13.37 -16.59 -10.20
CA ASN A 76 13.68 -17.30 -8.93
C ASN A 76 13.03 -16.69 -7.68
N PHE A 77 12.54 -15.44 -7.74
CA PHE A 77 11.83 -14.79 -6.64
C PHE A 77 10.30 -14.80 -6.78
N LEU A 78 9.72 -15.37 -7.85
CA LEU A 78 8.27 -15.39 -8.00
C LEU A 78 7.55 -16.12 -6.87
N TRP A 79 8.19 -17.13 -6.27
CA TRP A 79 7.62 -17.85 -5.14
C TRP A 79 7.35 -16.94 -3.94
N THR A 80 8.10 -15.84 -3.76
CA THR A 80 7.86 -14.97 -2.60
C THR A 80 6.44 -14.42 -2.63
N ALA A 81 5.89 -14.09 -3.81
CA ALA A 81 4.51 -13.64 -3.96
C ALA A 81 3.47 -14.65 -3.45
N ALA A 82 3.66 -15.94 -3.69
CA ALA A 82 2.71 -16.95 -3.19
C ALA A 82 2.74 -17.05 -1.66
N PHE A 83 3.91 -16.87 -1.05
CA PHE A 83 4.10 -17.01 0.40
C PHE A 83 3.78 -15.72 1.18
N THR A 84 4.07 -14.54 0.61
CA THR A 84 3.82 -13.25 1.28
C THR A 84 2.36 -12.85 1.27
N PHE A 85 1.57 -13.24 0.27
CA PHE A 85 0.13 -12.96 0.22
C PHE A 85 -0.65 -13.39 1.48
N PRO A 86 -0.59 -14.67 1.92
CA PRO A 86 -1.28 -15.05 3.15
C PRO A 86 -0.66 -14.35 4.37
N PHE A 87 0.65 -14.06 4.38
CA PHE A 87 1.29 -13.41 5.51
C PHE A 87 0.79 -11.97 5.69
N MET A 88 0.82 -11.17 4.63
CA MET A 88 0.35 -9.78 4.68
C MET A 88 -1.15 -9.72 4.97
N ALA A 89 -1.98 -10.59 4.35
CA ALA A 89 -3.43 -10.61 4.58
C ALA A 89 -3.77 -10.92 6.04
N ILE A 90 -3.11 -11.93 6.63
CA ILE A 90 -3.33 -12.29 8.03
C ILE A 90 -2.89 -11.16 8.96
N VAL A 91 -1.72 -10.57 8.73
CA VAL A 91 -1.19 -9.49 9.57
C VAL A 91 -2.08 -8.26 9.50
N GLN A 92 -2.46 -7.82 8.29
CA GLN A 92 -3.35 -6.67 8.14
C GLN A 92 -4.75 -6.94 8.69
N GLU A 93 -5.27 -8.17 8.58
CA GLU A 93 -6.54 -8.54 9.21
C GLU A 93 -6.45 -8.44 10.74
N MET A 94 -5.34 -8.85 11.36
CA MET A 94 -5.14 -8.69 12.80
C MET A 94 -5.11 -7.21 13.20
N CYS A 95 -4.39 -6.36 12.46
CA CYS A 95 -4.34 -4.93 12.67
C CYS A 95 -5.72 -4.27 12.54
N ALA A 96 -6.41 -4.53 11.44
CA ALA A 96 -7.75 -4.00 11.18
C ALA A 96 -8.75 -4.43 12.26
N ARG A 97 -8.70 -5.71 12.67
CA ARG A 97 -9.54 -6.24 13.74
C ARG A 97 -9.26 -5.56 15.09
N ILE A 98 -8.00 -5.29 15.43
CA ILE A 98 -7.66 -4.53 16.65
C ILE A 98 -8.32 -3.15 16.59
N GLY A 99 -8.21 -2.44 15.46
CA GLY A 99 -8.82 -1.12 15.26
C GLY A 99 -10.34 -1.14 15.44
N LEU A 100 -11.02 -2.09 14.78
CA LEU A 100 -12.47 -2.24 14.83
C LEU A 100 -13.00 -2.64 16.21
N VAL A 101 -12.31 -3.54 16.90
CA VAL A 101 -12.78 -4.07 18.20
C VAL A 101 -12.52 -3.07 19.33
N THR A 102 -11.34 -2.45 19.33
CA THR A 102 -10.92 -1.55 20.42
C THR A 102 -11.34 -0.10 20.19
N GLY A 103 -11.66 0.30 18.96
CA GLY A 103 -11.93 1.69 18.58
C GLY A 103 -10.71 2.61 18.74
N ARG A 104 -9.49 2.03 18.79
CA ARG A 104 -8.22 2.72 19.06
C ARG A 104 -7.17 2.30 18.03
N GLY A 105 -6.27 3.22 17.68
CA GLY A 105 -5.10 2.89 16.89
C GLY A 105 -4.14 1.95 17.63
N LEU A 106 -3.14 1.47 16.89
CA LEU A 106 -2.21 0.46 17.40
C LEU A 106 -1.36 1.01 18.55
N ALA A 107 -0.82 2.21 18.44
CA ALA A 107 -0.05 2.86 19.51
C ALA A 107 -0.92 3.13 20.74
N GLY A 108 -2.17 3.56 20.55
CA GLY A 108 -3.14 3.76 21.62
C GLY A 108 -3.44 2.47 22.38
N SER A 109 -3.51 1.34 21.67
CA SER A 109 -3.67 0.01 22.26
C SER A 109 -2.40 -0.43 23.01
N ILE A 110 -1.22 -0.27 22.40
CA ILE A 110 0.07 -0.61 23.05
C ILE A 110 0.23 0.18 24.35
N ARG A 111 -0.09 1.47 24.35
CA ARG A 111 0.01 2.36 25.52
C ARG A 111 -0.81 1.87 26.72
N LEU A 112 -1.94 1.21 26.49
CA LEU A 112 -2.81 0.73 27.56
C LEU A 112 -2.33 -0.57 28.19
N PHE A 113 -1.74 -1.46 27.39
CA PHE A 113 -1.48 -2.84 27.80
C PHE A 113 0.01 -3.16 27.98
N PHE A 114 0.91 -2.28 27.53
CA PHE A 114 2.35 -2.48 27.63
C PHE A 114 3.05 -1.33 28.36
N PRO A 115 4.25 -1.58 28.93
CA PRO A 115 5.07 -0.54 29.53
C PRO A 115 5.44 0.58 28.54
N LYS A 116 5.62 1.79 29.06
CA LYS A 116 5.96 2.98 28.25
C LYS A 116 7.23 2.82 27.41
N TRP A 117 8.22 2.06 27.89
CA TRP A 117 9.46 1.84 27.14
C TRP A 117 9.21 1.08 25.83
N VAL A 118 8.34 0.06 25.83
CA VAL A 118 7.96 -0.70 24.63
C VAL A 118 7.30 0.23 23.61
N LEU A 119 6.35 1.05 24.07
CA LEU A 119 5.65 2.02 23.26
C LEU A 119 6.60 3.02 22.60
N TYR A 120 7.50 3.62 23.38
CA TYR A 120 8.45 4.62 22.87
C TYR A 120 9.47 4.00 21.92
N THR A 121 9.99 2.80 22.22
CA THR A 121 10.90 2.10 21.31
C THR A 121 10.23 1.81 19.97
N CYS A 122 9.03 1.24 19.96
CA CYS A 122 8.33 0.93 18.69
C CYS A 122 8.01 2.19 17.88
N THR A 123 7.58 3.25 18.57
CA THR A 123 7.22 4.51 17.93
C THR A 123 8.44 5.23 17.35
N LEU A 124 9.58 5.21 18.05
CA LEU A 124 10.82 5.80 17.55
C LEU A 124 11.39 5.01 16.37
N LEU A 125 11.38 3.67 16.44
CA LEU A 125 11.79 2.81 15.33
C LEU A 125 10.94 3.07 14.09
N LEU A 126 9.60 3.10 14.26
CA LEU A 126 8.68 3.40 13.16
C LEU A 126 8.93 4.80 12.60
N PHE A 127 9.06 5.81 13.44
CA PHE A 127 9.28 7.19 13.00
C PHE A 127 10.58 7.32 12.18
N ALA A 128 11.65 6.67 12.63
CA ALA A 128 12.92 6.65 11.90
C ALA A 128 12.77 5.94 10.55
N ALA A 129 12.21 4.72 10.53
CA ALA A 129 12.02 3.95 9.30
C ALA A 129 11.14 4.68 8.28
N ASN A 130 10.02 5.24 8.72
CA ASN A 130 9.12 5.99 7.84
C ASN A 130 9.78 7.25 7.30
N SER A 131 10.57 7.96 8.11
CA SER A 131 11.29 9.15 7.65
C SER A 131 12.33 8.79 6.58
N LEU A 132 13.05 7.67 6.75
CA LEU A 132 13.96 7.14 5.73
C LEU A 132 13.20 6.77 4.44
N ASN A 133 12.06 6.08 4.57
CA ASN A 133 11.25 5.65 3.43
C ASN A 133 10.67 6.85 2.65
N ILE A 134 10.15 7.86 3.35
CA ILE A 134 9.69 9.11 2.73
C ILE A 134 10.82 9.77 1.95
N GLY A 135 12.04 9.79 2.50
CA GLY A 135 13.21 10.32 1.81
C GLY A 135 13.53 9.54 0.54
N ALA A 136 13.52 8.22 0.62
CA ALA A 136 13.77 7.34 -0.52
C ALA A 136 12.72 7.55 -1.63
N ASP A 137 11.44 7.63 -1.28
CA ASP A 137 10.33 7.89 -2.21
C ASP A 137 10.47 9.24 -2.90
N LEU A 138 10.76 10.31 -2.15
CA LEU A 138 10.98 11.64 -2.72
C LEU A 138 12.13 11.64 -3.73
N GLY A 139 13.24 10.98 -3.40
CA GLY A 139 14.37 10.82 -4.30
C GLY A 139 14.01 10.03 -5.57
N ALA A 140 13.22 8.96 -5.42
CA ALA A 140 12.73 8.14 -6.52
C ALA A 140 11.86 8.95 -7.48
N MET A 141 10.92 9.76 -6.95
CA MET A 141 10.05 10.63 -7.74
C MET A 141 10.84 11.68 -8.53
N SER A 142 11.89 12.24 -7.93
CA SER A 142 12.78 13.17 -8.61
C SER A 142 13.58 12.49 -9.72
N LYS A 143 14.12 11.28 -9.48
CA LYS A 143 14.82 10.50 -10.52
C LYS A 143 13.89 10.09 -11.65
N ALA A 144 12.67 9.68 -11.33
CA ALA A 144 11.63 9.38 -12.31
C ALA A 144 11.31 10.60 -13.19
N THR A 145 11.25 11.79 -12.60
CA THR A 145 11.05 13.04 -13.37
C THR A 145 12.25 13.37 -14.26
N GLN A 146 13.48 13.13 -13.79
CA GLN A 146 14.70 13.32 -14.59
C GLN A 146 14.78 12.36 -15.80
N LEU A 147 14.04 11.24 -15.82
CA LEU A 147 13.94 10.42 -17.02
C LEU A 147 13.24 11.15 -18.18
N LEU A 148 12.28 12.02 -17.86
CA LEU A 148 11.53 12.81 -18.85
C LEU A 148 12.20 14.16 -19.11
N TYR A 149 12.75 14.77 -18.06
CA TYR A 149 13.40 16.08 -18.11
C TYR A 149 14.80 16.01 -17.49
N PRO A 150 15.81 15.51 -18.21
CA PRO A 150 17.16 15.25 -17.67
C PRO A 150 17.87 16.49 -17.11
N ASN A 151 17.55 17.67 -17.65
CA ASN A 151 18.19 18.94 -17.28
C ASN A 151 17.66 19.52 -15.96
N PHE A 152 16.62 18.95 -15.37
CA PHE A 152 16.06 19.47 -14.13
C PHE A 152 16.93 19.11 -12.94
N ASN A 153 17.18 20.08 -12.08
CA ASN A 153 17.99 19.88 -10.88
C ASN A 153 17.28 18.90 -9.92
N PHE A 154 18.02 17.88 -9.47
CA PHE A 154 17.52 16.84 -8.57
C PHE A 154 17.03 17.42 -7.24
N GLU A 155 17.85 18.24 -6.59
CA GLU A 155 17.55 18.84 -5.28
C GLU A 155 16.29 19.72 -5.34
N PHE A 156 16.15 20.50 -6.40
CA PHE A 156 14.95 21.31 -6.63
C PHE A 156 13.69 20.44 -6.77
N LEU A 157 13.78 19.33 -7.53
CA LEU A 157 12.65 18.41 -7.69
C LEU A 157 12.27 17.74 -6.36
N VAL A 158 13.25 17.28 -5.57
CA VAL A 158 12.98 16.64 -4.27
C VAL A 158 12.28 17.63 -3.35
N LEU A 159 12.79 18.87 -3.28
CA LEU A 159 12.18 19.95 -2.50
C LEU A 159 10.76 20.26 -2.98
N ALA A 160 10.55 20.36 -4.30
CA ALA A 160 9.24 20.63 -4.87
C ALA A 160 8.23 19.53 -4.54
N PHE A 161 8.61 18.25 -4.67
CA PHE A 161 7.73 17.13 -4.31
C PHE A 161 7.46 17.06 -2.81
N ALA A 162 8.46 17.34 -1.96
CA ALA A 162 8.29 17.37 -0.52
C ALA A 162 7.28 18.46 -0.11
N LEU A 163 7.45 19.68 -0.62
CA LEU A 163 6.55 20.80 -0.35
C LEU A 163 5.15 20.57 -0.92
N PHE A 164 5.06 20.00 -2.13
CA PHE A 164 3.79 19.66 -2.76
C PHE A 164 3.04 18.58 -1.96
N SER A 165 3.72 17.50 -1.57
CA SER A 165 3.14 16.45 -0.74
C SER A 165 2.70 16.98 0.63
N LEU A 166 3.51 17.81 1.28
CA LEU A 166 3.12 18.47 2.54
C LEU A 166 1.91 19.38 2.38
N ALA A 167 1.87 20.18 1.32
CA ALA A 167 0.74 21.04 1.03
C ALA A 167 -0.54 20.22 0.84
N LEU A 168 -0.47 19.11 0.08
CA LEU A 168 -1.60 18.20 -0.06
C LEU A 168 -2.06 17.62 1.28
N GLN A 169 -1.12 17.17 2.12
CA GLN A 169 -1.43 16.59 3.44
C GLN A 169 -2.05 17.60 4.41
N ILE A 170 -1.63 18.86 4.38
CA ILE A 170 -2.10 19.91 5.31
C ILE A 170 -3.42 20.52 4.84
N PHE A 171 -3.57 20.78 3.54
CA PHE A 171 -4.70 21.54 3.01
C PHE A 171 -5.83 20.66 2.45
N THR A 172 -5.56 19.38 2.19
CA THR A 172 -6.54 18.45 1.61
C THR A 172 -6.76 17.25 2.53
N THR A 173 -8.00 16.81 2.68
CA THR A 173 -8.31 15.59 3.42
C THR A 173 -7.81 14.36 2.64
N TYR A 174 -7.27 13.37 3.36
CA TYR A 174 -6.74 12.13 2.77
C TYR A 174 -7.71 11.48 1.79
N GLU A 175 -8.98 11.31 2.19
CA GLU A 175 -10.03 10.72 1.35
C GLU A 175 -10.17 11.40 -0.01
N LYS A 176 -10.05 12.74 -0.06
CA LYS A 176 -10.29 13.50 -1.29
C LYS A 176 -9.21 13.26 -2.31
N TYR A 177 -7.93 13.29 -1.92
CA TYR A 177 -6.86 13.10 -2.90
C TYR A 177 -6.51 11.62 -3.11
N ALA A 178 -6.62 10.73 -2.11
CA ALA A 178 -6.43 9.28 -2.28
C ALA A 178 -7.40 8.70 -3.31
N LYS A 179 -8.63 9.25 -3.40
CA LYS A 179 -9.59 8.92 -4.45
C LYS A 179 -9.08 9.17 -5.87
N TYR A 180 -8.22 10.16 -6.08
CA TYR A 180 -7.61 10.47 -7.37
C TYR A 180 -6.29 9.73 -7.56
N LEU A 181 -5.43 9.69 -6.54
CA LEU A 181 -4.11 9.07 -6.63
C LEU A 181 -4.18 7.55 -6.82
N LYS A 182 -5.23 6.88 -6.35
CA LYS A 182 -5.43 5.44 -6.64
C LYS A 182 -5.55 5.15 -8.14
N TRP A 183 -5.99 6.11 -8.97
CA TRP A 183 -6.00 5.94 -10.43
C TRP A 183 -4.60 6.04 -11.02
N LEU A 184 -3.70 6.81 -10.41
CA LEU A 184 -2.29 6.78 -10.78
C LEU A 184 -1.65 5.45 -10.38
N ALA A 185 -2.05 4.85 -9.25
CA ALA A 185 -1.58 3.51 -8.88
C ALA A 185 -2.02 2.41 -9.87
N LEU A 186 -3.11 2.61 -10.62
CA LEU A 186 -3.48 1.69 -11.72
C LEU A 186 -2.44 1.66 -12.85
N VAL A 187 -1.53 2.63 -12.92
CA VAL A 187 -0.38 2.57 -13.82
C VAL A 187 0.50 1.36 -13.53
N LEU A 188 0.51 0.84 -12.31
CA LEU A 188 1.21 -0.41 -11.99
C LEU A 188 0.64 -1.62 -12.73
N LEU A 189 -0.62 -1.57 -13.17
CA LEU A 189 -1.17 -2.60 -14.06
C LEU A 189 -0.46 -2.63 -15.42
N ALA A 190 0.29 -1.59 -15.80
CA ALA A 190 1.15 -1.63 -16.97
C ALA A 190 2.21 -2.75 -16.88
N TYR A 191 2.69 -3.08 -15.69
CA TYR A 191 3.58 -4.24 -15.51
C TYR A 191 2.88 -5.55 -15.81
N VAL A 192 1.60 -5.67 -15.45
CA VAL A 192 0.77 -6.85 -15.78
C VAL A 192 0.69 -7.01 -17.30
N PHE A 193 0.34 -5.93 -18.00
CA PHE A 193 0.25 -5.98 -19.46
C PHE A 193 1.62 -6.20 -20.11
N SER A 194 2.69 -5.56 -19.62
CA SER A 194 4.05 -5.74 -20.13
C SER A 194 4.53 -7.18 -19.96
N ALA A 195 4.32 -7.77 -18.78
CA ALA A 195 4.63 -9.16 -18.53
C ALA A 195 3.87 -10.07 -19.52
N LEU A 196 2.55 -9.91 -19.65
CA LEU A 196 1.74 -10.72 -20.57
C LEU A 196 2.16 -10.54 -22.04
N SER A 197 2.64 -9.36 -22.43
CA SER A 197 3.17 -9.09 -23.78
C SER A 197 4.57 -9.67 -24.02
N ALA A 198 5.32 -10.04 -22.98
CA ALA A 198 6.70 -10.50 -23.08
C ALA A 198 6.86 -11.98 -23.51
N ASN A 199 5.81 -12.63 -24.05
CA ASN A 199 5.79 -14.06 -24.44
C ASN A 199 6.34 -14.98 -23.33
N LEU A 200 5.72 -14.90 -22.15
CA LEU A 200 6.16 -15.65 -20.99
C LEU A 200 5.97 -17.16 -21.16
N ASN A 201 6.96 -17.93 -20.73
CA ASN A 201 6.78 -19.36 -20.51
C ASN A 201 5.99 -19.57 -19.20
N PHE A 202 4.68 -19.78 -19.33
CA PHE A 202 3.79 -19.97 -18.19
C PHE A 202 4.14 -21.19 -17.34
N GLU A 203 4.77 -22.22 -17.91
CA GLU A 203 5.22 -23.39 -17.16
C GLU A 203 6.36 -23.03 -16.22
N GLU A 204 7.35 -22.30 -16.72
CA GLU A 204 8.50 -21.84 -15.93
C GLU A 204 8.05 -20.87 -14.82
N ILE A 205 7.12 -19.97 -15.13
CA ILE A 205 6.54 -19.05 -14.16
C ILE A 205 5.78 -19.80 -13.07
N ALA A 206 4.90 -20.73 -13.44
CA ALA A 206 4.12 -21.49 -12.46
C ALA A 206 5.02 -22.32 -11.55
N MET A 207 6.07 -22.93 -12.10
CA MET A 207 7.05 -23.69 -11.32
C MET A 207 7.81 -22.80 -10.33
N ASN A 208 8.34 -21.67 -10.80
CA ASN A 208 9.08 -20.73 -9.96
C ASN A 208 8.19 -19.92 -9.00
N ALA A 209 6.88 -19.85 -9.24
CA ALA A 209 5.90 -19.24 -8.35
C ALA A 209 5.55 -20.11 -7.12
N VAL A 210 5.87 -21.41 -7.16
CA VAL A 210 5.52 -22.35 -6.08
C VAL A 210 6.77 -22.97 -5.44
N LEU A 211 7.81 -23.24 -6.24
CA LEU A 211 9.02 -23.88 -5.75
C LEU A 211 10.05 -22.83 -5.28
N PRO A 212 10.38 -22.78 -3.97
CA PRO A 212 11.36 -21.84 -3.45
C PRO A 212 12.78 -22.21 -3.90
N SER A 213 13.44 -21.27 -4.59
CA SER A 213 14.83 -21.41 -5.05
C SER A 213 15.76 -20.60 -4.16
N ILE A 214 16.23 -21.19 -3.05
CA ILE A 214 17.07 -20.50 -2.05
C ILE A 214 18.50 -21.04 -2.13
N LYS A 215 19.44 -20.17 -2.52
CA LYS A 215 20.89 -20.42 -2.59
C LYS A 215 21.68 -19.81 -1.41
N PHE A 216 20.99 -19.25 -0.41
CA PHE A 216 21.56 -18.68 0.84
C PHE A 216 22.76 -17.74 0.64
N SER A 217 22.86 -17.05 -0.50
CA SER A 217 23.90 -16.04 -0.72
C SER A 217 23.57 -14.74 0.03
N LYS A 218 24.59 -13.93 0.33
CA LYS A 218 24.42 -12.64 1.04
C LYS A 218 23.39 -11.75 0.32
N ASP A 219 23.54 -11.59 -0.99
CA ASP A 219 22.66 -10.75 -1.80
C ASP A 219 21.22 -11.31 -1.88
N GLN A 220 21.07 -12.65 -1.89
CA GLN A 220 19.75 -13.26 -1.94
C GLN A 220 19.03 -13.14 -0.60
N ILE A 221 19.73 -13.33 0.52
CA ILE A 221 19.18 -13.12 1.87
C ILE A 221 18.76 -11.66 2.06
N PHE A 222 19.61 -10.73 1.62
CA PHE A 222 19.30 -9.30 1.64
C PHE A 222 18.05 -8.98 0.82
N MET A 223 17.90 -9.56 -0.38
CA MET A 223 16.71 -9.38 -1.22
C MET A 223 15.45 -10.00 -0.62
N ILE A 224 15.54 -11.18 0.00
CA ILE A 224 14.41 -11.81 0.71
C ILE A 224 13.92 -10.88 1.83
N THR A 225 14.83 -10.34 2.63
CA THR A 225 14.49 -9.41 3.71
C THR A 225 13.91 -8.10 3.18
N ALA A 226 14.41 -7.61 2.03
CA ALA A 226 13.85 -6.44 1.37
C ALA A 226 12.39 -6.71 0.95
N ILE A 227 12.13 -7.79 0.22
CA ILE A 227 10.76 -8.18 -0.22
C ILE A 227 9.84 -8.35 1.00
N LEU A 228 10.26 -9.11 2.00
CA LEU A 228 9.47 -9.30 3.22
C LEU A 228 9.23 -7.97 3.94
N GLY A 229 10.20 -7.07 3.93
CA GLY A 229 10.14 -5.77 4.57
C GLY A 229 9.23 -4.78 3.85
N THR A 230 9.12 -4.81 2.51
CA THR A 230 8.13 -4.02 1.79
C THR A 230 6.73 -4.56 2.06
N THR A 231 6.53 -5.88 1.93
CA THR A 231 5.20 -6.51 1.99
C THR A 231 4.60 -6.61 3.40
N ILE A 232 5.46 -6.69 4.43
CA ILE A 232 5.05 -6.79 5.84
C ILE A 232 5.55 -5.55 6.59
N SER A 233 5.27 -4.38 6.00
CA SER A 233 5.79 -3.10 6.46
C SER A 233 5.20 -2.63 7.80
N PRO A 234 6.04 -2.20 8.77
CA PRO A 234 5.61 -1.64 10.05
C PRO A 234 4.56 -0.53 9.96
N TYR A 235 4.72 0.38 8.99
CA TYR A 235 3.86 1.55 8.86
C TYR A 235 2.42 1.17 8.50
N LEU A 236 2.24 0.10 7.72
CA LEU A 236 0.92 -0.40 7.34
C LEU A 236 0.17 -0.94 8.56
N PHE A 237 0.85 -1.49 9.56
CA PHE A 237 0.20 -1.98 10.77
C PHE A 237 -0.46 -0.84 11.55
N PHE A 238 0.27 0.26 11.73
CA PHE A 238 -0.26 1.45 12.39
C PHE A 238 -1.31 2.13 11.51
N TRP A 239 -1.03 2.25 10.21
CA TRP A 239 -1.95 2.85 9.24
C TRP A 239 -3.29 2.13 9.18
N GLN A 240 -3.29 0.82 8.90
CA GLN A 240 -4.51 0.01 8.78
C GLN A 240 -5.34 0.13 10.06
N THR A 241 -4.72 -0.05 11.23
CA THR A 241 -5.42 0.04 12.52
C THR A 241 -6.06 1.43 12.72
N SER A 242 -5.31 2.51 12.42
CA SER A 242 -5.80 3.88 12.59
C SER A 242 -6.84 4.27 11.52
N GLN A 243 -6.76 3.74 10.30
CA GLN A 243 -7.74 3.99 9.24
C GLN A 243 -9.09 3.36 9.55
N GLU A 244 -9.15 2.13 10.08
CA GLU A 244 -10.41 1.53 10.54
C GLU A 244 -11.11 2.45 11.56
N VAL A 245 -10.32 3.02 12.48
CA VAL A 245 -10.82 3.93 13.50
C VAL A 245 -11.27 5.27 12.89
N GLU A 246 -10.53 5.77 11.90
CA GLU A 246 -10.87 7.01 11.19
C GLU A 246 -12.18 6.87 10.41
N GLU A 247 -12.38 5.77 9.68
CA GLU A 247 -13.63 5.49 8.98
C GLU A 247 -14.83 5.37 9.93
N GLN A 248 -14.66 4.76 11.10
CA GLN A 248 -15.71 4.72 12.11
C GLN A 248 -16.09 6.14 12.60
N ILE A 249 -15.10 7.01 12.82
CA ILE A 249 -15.34 8.41 13.21
C ILE A 249 -16.11 9.15 12.11
N LEU A 250 -15.68 9.00 10.85
CA LEU A 250 -16.33 9.63 9.69
C LEU A 250 -17.74 9.07 9.45
N GLY A 251 -17.96 7.79 9.78
CA GLY A 251 -19.27 7.14 9.83
C GLY A 251 -20.17 7.58 11.00
N GLY A 252 -19.73 8.54 11.82
CA GLY A 252 -20.51 9.14 12.90
C GLY A 252 -20.24 8.57 14.30
N ARG A 253 -19.36 7.59 14.45
CA ARG A 253 -18.97 7.02 15.76
C ARG A 253 -17.86 7.86 16.39
N THR A 254 -18.19 9.07 16.80
CA THR A 254 -17.21 10.07 17.25
C THR A 254 -16.64 9.83 18.66
N THR A 255 -17.32 9.01 19.48
CA THR A 255 -16.87 8.68 20.84
C THR A 255 -16.30 7.26 20.89
N LEU A 256 -15.41 7.00 21.85
CA LEU A 256 -14.82 5.67 22.02
C LEU A 256 -15.88 4.59 22.27
N LYS A 257 -16.86 4.87 23.13
CA LYS A 257 -17.94 3.92 23.47
C LYS A 257 -18.79 3.51 22.26
N LEU A 258 -18.90 4.37 21.24
CA LEU A 258 -19.62 4.06 20.00
C LEU A 258 -18.78 3.22 19.03
N ARG A 259 -17.45 3.21 19.19
CA ARG A 259 -16.50 2.51 18.33
C ARG A 259 -16.10 1.14 18.88
N GLU A 260 -16.14 0.97 20.19
CA GLU A 260 -15.85 -0.30 20.86
C GLU A 260 -16.89 -1.36 20.49
N GLY A 261 -16.39 -2.57 20.20
CA GLY A 261 -17.22 -3.72 19.87
C GLY A 261 -17.58 -3.79 18.38
N ALA A 262 -16.87 -4.67 17.66
CA ALA A 262 -17.16 -4.97 16.27
C ALA A 262 -18.25 -6.04 16.13
N THR A 263 -19.19 -5.81 15.20
CA THR A 263 -20.19 -6.79 14.78
C THR A 263 -19.59 -7.83 13.83
N ASP A 264 -20.22 -9.00 13.72
CA ASP A 264 -19.78 -10.05 12.78
C ASP A 264 -19.75 -9.57 11.33
N LYS A 265 -20.70 -8.69 10.98
CA LYS A 265 -20.77 -8.09 9.66
C LYS A 265 -19.58 -7.17 9.39
N GLU A 266 -19.23 -6.30 10.32
CA GLU A 266 -18.06 -5.42 10.17
C GLU A 266 -16.76 -6.21 10.04
N ILE A 267 -16.61 -7.28 10.81
CA ILE A 267 -15.46 -8.18 10.67
C ILE A 267 -15.43 -8.86 9.30
N SER A 268 -16.58 -9.33 8.80
CA SER A 268 -16.66 -9.96 7.47
C SER A 268 -16.39 -8.97 6.35
N ASP A 269 -16.92 -7.75 6.45
CA ASP A 269 -16.75 -6.69 5.48
C ASP A 269 -15.27 -6.25 5.44
N MET A 270 -14.66 -6.03 6.60
CA MET A 270 -13.23 -5.73 6.74
C MET A 270 -12.35 -6.85 6.15
N ARG A 271 -12.66 -8.13 6.41
CA ARG A 271 -11.91 -9.24 5.84
C ARG A 271 -11.94 -9.21 4.32
N LEU A 272 -13.11 -8.99 3.72
CA LEU A 272 -13.21 -8.89 2.26
C LEU A 272 -12.37 -7.73 1.74
N ASP A 273 -12.40 -6.58 2.39
CA ASP A 273 -11.62 -5.42 2.00
C ASP A 273 -10.10 -5.64 2.11
N VAL A 274 -9.63 -6.04 3.28
CA VAL A 274 -8.20 -6.31 3.54
C VAL A 274 -7.66 -7.37 2.59
N TRP A 275 -8.34 -8.51 2.45
CA TRP A 275 -7.86 -9.58 1.58
C TRP A 275 -7.87 -9.16 0.10
N SER A 276 -8.84 -8.36 -0.33
CA SER A 276 -8.89 -7.86 -1.71
C SER A 276 -7.77 -6.86 -1.99
N GLY A 277 -7.51 -5.95 -1.06
CA GLY A 277 -6.42 -4.98 -1.17
C GLY A 277 -5.05 -5.65 -1.20
N MET A 278 -4.80 -6.58 -0.27
CA MET A 278 -3.56 -7.35 -0.20
C MET A 278 -3.37 -8.25 -1.43
N PHE A 279 -4.45 -8.84 -1.96
CA PHE A 279 -4.38 -9.64 -3.19
C PHE A 279 -3.97 -8.80 -4.39
N LEU A 280 -4.58 -7.61 -4.56
CA LEU A 280 -4.24 -6.72 -5.66
C LEU A 280 -2.78 -6.28 -5.60
N SER A 281 -2.30 -5.92 -4.40
CA SER A 281 -0.90 -5.51 -4.22
C SER A 281 0.08 -6.64 -4.53
N ASN A 282 -0.16 -7.83 -3.96
CA ASN A 282 0.70 -8.98 -4.22
C ASN A 282 0.65 -9.44 -5.69
N LEU A 283 -0.49 -9.27 -6.38
CA LEU A 283 -0.61 -9.50 -7.81
C LEU A 283 0.28 -8.54 -8.61
N VAL A 284 0.28 -7.26 -8.25
CA VAL A 284 1.16 -6.25 -8.88
C VAL A 284 2.62 -6.60 -8.64
N MET A 285 3.02 -6.92 -7.40
CA MET A 285 4.37 -7.40 -7.08
C MET A 285 4.79 -8.58 -7.98
N PHE A 286 3.95 -9.60 -8.08
CA PHE A 286 4.21 -10.78 -8.92
C PHE A 286 4.53 -10.40 -10.36
N PHE A 287 3.73 -9.51 -10.95
CA PHE A 287 3.92 -9.08 -12.34
C PHE A 287 5.10 -8.14 -12.52
N ILE A 288 5.50 -7.35 -11.52
CA ILE A 288 6.73 -6.56 -11.58
C ILE A 288 7.95 -7.51 -11.63
N ILE A 289 8.01 -8.50 -10.74
CA ILE A 289 9.09 -9.50 -10.73
C ILE A 289 9.12 -10.26 -12.06
N ALA A 290 7.95 -10.70 -12.55
CA ALA A 290 7.84 -11.44 -13.82
C ALA A 290 8.27 -10.58 -15.03
N ALA A 291 7.82 -9.33 -15.13
CA ALA A 291 8.20 -8.43 -16.23
C ALA A 291 9.72 -8.18 -16.23
N CYS A 292 10.29 -7.80 -15.09
CA CYS A 292 11.73 -7.56 -14.99
C CYS A 292 12.54 -8.85 -15.23
N GLY A 293 12.07 -10.00 -14.73
CA GLY A 293 12.72 -11.29 -14.93
C GLY A 293 12.64 -11.81 -16.37
N ALA A 294 11.59 -11.47 -17.11
CA ALA A 294 11.45 -11.86 -18.52
C ALA A 294 12.20 -10.94 -19.48
N ILE A 295 12.36 -9.66 -19.12
CA ILE A 295 12.87 -8.62 -20.03
C ILE A 295 14.31 -8.23 -19.67
N LEU A 296 14.57 -7.87 -18.41
CA LEU A 296 15.85 -7.32 -17.99
C LEU A 296 16.89 -8.41 -17.74
N PHE A 297 16.51 -9.52 -17.11
CA PHE A 297 17.43 -10.60 -16.79
C PHE A 297 18.05 -11.26 -18.06
N PRO A 298 17.27 -11.62 -19.11
CA PRO A 298 17.86 -12.13 -20.35
C PRO A 298 18.65 -11.09 -21.14
N ALA A 299 18.34 -9.79 -20.96
CA ALA A 299 19.11 -8.69 -21.54
C ALA A 299 20.44 -8.41 -20.80
N GLY A 300 20.76 -9.19 -19.76
CA GLY A 300 21.99 -9.03 -18.97
C GLY A 300 21.97 -7.88 -17.98
N ILE A 301 20.82 -7.22 -17.77
CA ILE A 301 20.66 -6.15 -16.78
C ILE A 301 20.31 -6.78 -15.44
N THR A 302 21.33 -7.16 -14.67
CA THR A 302 21.16 -7.84 -13.37
C THR A 302 21.09 -6.91 -12.18
N THR A 303 21.56 -5.66 -12.32
CA THR A 303 21.56 -4.66 -11.25
C THR A 303 20.90 -3.39 -11.74
N ILE A 304 19.82 -2.99 -11.07
CA ILE A 304 19.10 -1.75 -11.36
C ILE A 304 19.83 -0.61 -10.66
N THR A 305 20.56 0.14 -11.47
CA THR A 305 21.31 1.33 -11.06
C THR A 305 20.60 2.63 -11.42
N SER A 306 19.56 2.57 -12.26
CA SER A 306 18.79 3.75 -12.65
C SER A 306 17.30 3.45 -12.81
N ALA A 307 16.48 4.48 -12.60
CA ALA A 307 15.04 4.42 -12.77
C ALA A 307 14.66 4.07 -14.22
N GLY A 308 15.51 4.44 -15.18
CA GLY A 308 15.32 4.12 -16.60
C GLY A 308 15.46 2.63 -16.89
N GLN A 309 16.38 1.93 -16.22
CA GLN A 309 16.51 0.47 -16.38
C GLN A 309 15.27 -0.27 -15.91
N ALA A 310 14.65 0.16 -14.80
CA ALA A 310 13.38 -0.39 -14.36
C ALA A 310 12.25 -0.09 -15.37
N ALA A 311 12.24 1.12 -15.95
CA ALA A 311 11.26 1.51 -16.97
C ALA A 311 11.33 0.66 -18.25
N GLU A 312 12.50 0.17 -18.66
CA GLU A 312 12.65 -0.71 -19.83
C GLU A 312 11.85 -2.01 -19.70
N ALA A 313 11.55 -2.46 -18.48
CA ALA A 313 10.66 -3.62 -18.27
C ALA A 313 9.20 -3.35 -18.71
N LEU A 314 8.82 -2.12 -19.00
CA LEU A 314 7.49 -1.77 -19.54
C LEU A 314 7.45 -1.72 -21.07
N ARG A 315 8.60 -1.84 -21.74
CA ARG A 315 8.76 -1.62 -23.19
C ARG A 315 7.91 -2.52 -24.09
N PRO A 316 7.72 -3.83 -23.80
CA PRO A 316 6.85 -4.68 -24.61
C PRO A 316 5.39 -4.19 -24.71
N PHE A 317 4.88 -3.53 -23.67
CA PHE A 317 3.51 -3.00 -23.68
C PHE A 317 3.45 -1.52 -24.06
N ALA A 318 4.34 -0.69 -23.51
CA ALA A 318 4.26 0.76 -23.64
C ALA A 318 5.16 1.34 -24.75
N GLY A 319 6.06 0.55 -25.33
CA GLY A 319 7.01 1.01 -26.35
C GLY A 319 7.82 2.21 -25.84
N ASP A 320 7.88 3.27 -26.62
CA ASP A 320 8.61 4.50 -26.26
C ASP A 320 7.97 5.26 -25.09
N PHE A 321 6.69 4.99 -24.77
CA PHE A 321 6.01 5.59 -23.63
C PHE A 321 6.38 4.95 -22.29
N SER A 322 7.25 3.93 -22.27
CA SER A 322 7.65 3.22 -21.05
C SER A 322 8.23 4.12 -19.97
N TYR A 323 9.08 5.07 -20.37
CA TYR A 323 9.67 6.05 -19.46
C TYR A 323 8.60 6.99 -18.85
N LEU A 324 7.64 7.42 -19.66
CA LEU A 324 6.52 8.25 -19.20
C LEU A 324 5.64 7.46 -18.23
N LEU A 325 5.29 6.24 -18.59
CA LEU A 325 4.42 5.38 -17.80
C LEU A 325 5.07 5.02 -16.46
N PHE A 326 6.37 4.66 -16.48
CA PHE A 326 7.15 4.45 -15.28
C PHE A 326 7.20 5.70 -14.39
N ALA A 327 7.49 6.87 -14.99
CA ALA A 327 7.60 8.11 -14.23
C ALA A 327 6.27 8.51 -13.58
N VAL A 328 5.16 8.42 -14.31
CA VAL A 328 3.81 8.67 -13.77
C VAL A 328 3.47 7.65 -12.68
N GLY A 329 3.85 6.39 -12.85
CA GLY A 329 3.69 5.34 -11.85
C GLY A 329 4.41 5.67 -10.54
N ILE A 330 5.73 5.90 -10.58
CA ILE A 330 6.54 6.22 -9.39
C ILE A 330 6.09 7.52 -8.71
N ILE A 331 5.78 8.57 -9.49
CA ILE A 331 5.27 9.83 -8.93
C ILE A 331 3.91 9.60 -8.27
N GLY A 332 3.05 8.80 -8.91
CA GLY A 332 1.72 8.47 -8.42
C GLY A 332 1.74 7.68 -7.13
N THR A 333 2.54 6.62 -7.07
CA THR A 333 2.67 5.77 -5.89
C THR A 333 3.39 6.49 -4.76
N GLY A 334 4.44 7.27 -5.05
CA GLY A 334 5.11 8.10 -4.05
C GLY A 334 4.17 9.16 -3.43
N LEU A 335 3.36 9.86 -4.24
CA LEU A 335 2.37 10.80 -3.73
C LEU A 335 1.26 10.13 -2.92
N LEU A 336 0.98 8.85 -3.16
CA LEU A 336 0.01 8.05 -2.41
C LEU A 336 0.60 7.54 -1.09
N ALA A 337 1.85 7.06 -1.12
CA ALA A 337 2.53 6.41 -0.01
C ALA A 337 3.09 7.40 1.03
N ILE A 338 3.69 8.52 0.60
CA ILE A 338 4.30 9.51 1.51
C ILE A 338 3.31 9.98 2.60
N PRO A 339 2.05 10.34 2.28
CA PRO A 339 1.08 10.70 3.33
C PRO A 339 0.73 9.58 4.29
N ILE A 340 0.77 8.34 3.83
CA ILE A 340 0.47 7.15 4.64
C ILE A 340 1.65 6.85 5.58
N LEU A 341 2.88 6.97 5.08
CA LEU A 341 4.11 6.89 5.86
C LEU A 341 4.18 8.00 6.93
N ALA A 342 3.92 9.25 6.54
CA ALA A 342 3.94 10.38 7.47
C ALA A 342 2.75 10.31 8.46
N GLY A 343 1.57 9.94 7.96
CA GLY A 343 0.36 9.78 8.75
C GLY A 343 0.47 8.68 9.80
N SER A 344 0.96 7.49 9.42
CA SER A 344 1.18 6.38 10.36
C SER A 344 2.21 6.72 11.45
N ALA A 345 3.31 7.38 11.09
CA ALA A 345 4.28 7.88 12.06
C ALA A 345 3.65 8.90 13.02
N SER A 346 2.79 9.77 12.49
CA SER A 346 2.07 10.77 13.27
C SER A 346 0.99 10.19 14.19
N TYR A 347 0.25 9.17 13.73
CA TYR A 347 -0.67 8.41 14.55
C TYR A 347 0.08 7.72 15.69
N ALA A 348 1.19 7.05 15.40
CA ALA A 348 2.00 6.37 16.40
C ALA A 348 2.52 7.33 17.48
N LEU A 349 3.10 8.47 17.10
CA LEU A 349 3.60 9.47 18.05
C LEU A 349 2.46 10.14 18.84
N SER A 350 1.42 10.59 18.15
CA SER A 350 0.32 11.32 18.81
C SER A 350 -0.43 10.42 19.80
N GLU A 351 -0.72 9.17 19.46
CA GLU A 351 -1.37 8.24 20.39
C GLU A 351 -0.46 7.86 21.56
N SER A 352 0.85 7.73 21.30
CA SER A 352 1.84 7.45 22.35
C SER A 352 1.89 8.54 23.42
N PHE A 353 1.89 9.81 23.00
CA PHE A 353 1.90 10.95 23.92
C PHE A 353 0.51 11.41 24.36
N GLY A 354 -0.56 10.92 23.73
CA GLY A 354 -1.95 11.32 24.02
C GLY A 354 -2.34 12.66 23.45
N TRP A 355 -1.69 13.06 22.37
CA TRP A 355 -2.03 14.27 21.63
C TRP A 355 -3.28 14.05 20.80
N LYS A 356 -3.94 15.17 20.45
CA LYS A 356 -5.06 15.14 19.50
C LYS A 356 -4.55 14.68 18.12
N SER A 357 -5.13 13.61 17.58
CA SER A 357 -4.75 12.98 16.31
C SER A 357 -5.94 12.83 15.36
N GLY A 358 -5.66 12.63 14.08
CA GLY A 358 -6.65 12.38 13.03
C GLY A 358 -6.44 13.24 11.79
N LEU A 359 -6.42 12.63 10.60
CA LEU A 359 -6.43 13.35 9.31
C LEU A 359 -7.78 14.06 9.06
N TYR A 360 -8.83 13.64 9.75
CA TYR A 360 -10.12 14.33 9.81
C TYR A 360 -10.08 15.69 10.54
N ARG A 361 -9.05 15.97 11.34
CA ARG A 361 -8.92 17.23 12.10
C ARG A 361 -8.18 18.28 11.27
N LYS A 362 -8.48 19.56 11.52
CA LYS A 362 -7.70 20.65 10.91
C LYS A 362 -6.35 20.80 11.61
N LEU A 363 -5.37 21.37 10.89
CA LEU A 363 -4.04 21.69 11.43
C LEU A 363 -4.10 22.32 12.83
N LYS A 364 -4.91 23.36 13.00
CA LYS A 364 -5.07 24.12 14.27
C LYS A 364 -5.62 23.28 15.43
N GLU A 365 -6.28 22.16 15.15
CA GLU A 365 -6.89 21.28 16.15
C GLU A 365 -5.95 20.14 16.57
N ALA A 366 -4.94 19.84 15.75
CA ALA A 366 -4.01 18.72 15.90
C ALA A 366 -2.55 19.15 15.57
N ASN A 367 -2.10 20.26 16.17
CA ASN A 367 -0.78 20.86 15.88
C ASN A 367 0.38 19.85 16.00
N ALA A 368 0.37 18.99 17.02
CA ALA A 368 1.43 18.01 17.24
C ALA A 368 1.41 16.86 16.22
N PHE A 369 0.23 16.47 15.74
CA PHE A 369 0.05 15.47 14.69
C PHE A 369 0.65 15.97 13.37
N TYR A 370 0.24 17.16 12.92
CA TYR A 370 0.79 17.73 11.70
C TYR A 370 2.24 18.19 11.84
N GLY A 371 2.67 18.61 13.03
CA GLY A 371 4.08 18.87 13.32
C GLY A 371 4.94 17.63 13.11
N THR A 372 4.44 16.45 13.52
CA THR A 372 5.13 15.18 13.28
C THR A 372 5.24 14.85 11.79
N ILE A 373 4.17 15.07 11.01
CA ILE A 373 4.18 14.90 9.55
C ILE A 373 5.28 15.79 8.95
N ILE A 374 5.28 17.08 9.26
CA ILE A 374 6.26 18.05 8.74
C ILE A 374 7.68 17.62 9.11
N ILE A 375 7.94 17.26 10.38
CA ILE A 375 9.28 16.85 10.82
C ILE A 375 9.72 15.57 10.10
N SER A 376 8.86 14.55 9.99
CA SER A 376 9.22 13.30 9.29
C SER A 376 9.56 13.54 7.81
N THR A 377 8.79 14.40 7.13
CA THR A 377 9.04 14.75 5.73
C THR A 377 10.31 15.59 5.58
N LEU A 378 10.59 16.51 6.51
CA LEU A 378 11.83 17.29 6.49
C LEU A 378 13.07 16.44 6.77
N ILE A 379 12.98 15.46 7.68
CA ILE A 379 14.06 14.49 7.92
C ILE A 379 14.28 13.65 6.66
N GLY A 380 13.20 13.11 6.05
CA GLY A 380 13.29 12.36 4.80
C GLY A 380 13.88 13.18 3.65
N LEU A 381 13.45 14.42 3.51
CA LEU A 381 14.01 15.39 2.56
C LEU A 381 15.52 15.58 2.79
N GLY A 382 15.97 15.71 4.04
CA GLY A 382 17.37 15.87 4.41
C GLY A 382 18.30 14.76 3.90
N ILE A 383 17.81 13.52 3.85
CA ILE A 383 18.60 12.35 3.40
C ILE A 383 19.05 12.49 1.95
N ASN A 384 18.23 13.13 1.10
CA ASN A 384 18.52 13.32 -0.32
C ASN A 384 19.69 14.28 -0.57
N PHE A 385 20.08 15.09 0.42
CA PHE A 385 21.23 16.00 0.33
C PHE A 385 22.54 15.36 0.81
N ILE A 386 22.49 14.12 1.33
CA ILE A 386 23.68 13.38 1.79
C ILE A 386 24.39 12.68 0.61
N GLY A 387 23.78 12.67 -0.58
CA GLY A 387 24.37 12.11 -1.79
C GLY A 387 24.24 10.59 -1.93
N PHE A 388 23.36 9.96 -1.16
CA PHE A 388 23.05 8.54 -1.34
C PHE A 388 22.32 8.30 -2.66
N ASP A 389 22.60 7.15 -3.29
CA ASP A 389 21.86 6.72 -4.47
C ASP A 389 20.40 6.45 -4.10
N PRO A 390 19.41 7.11 -4.75
CA PRO A 390 18.00 6.96 -4.38
C PRO A 390 17.48 5.53 -4.50
N ILE A 391 17.93 4.76 -5.50
CA ILE A 391 17.43 3.40 -5.74
C ILE A 391 17.95 2.44 -4.67
N LYS A 392 19.24 2.54 -4.32
CA LYS A 392 19.78 1.77 -3.19
C LYS A 392 19.10 2.15 -1.88
N THR A 393 18.81 3.44 -1.70
CA THR A 393 18.12 3.93 -0.50
C THR A 393 16.73 3.33 -0.35
N LEU A 394 15.98 3.14 -1.46
CA LEU A 394 14.70 2.44 -1.47
C LEU A 394 14.84 0.99 -0.94
N ILE A 395 15.80 0.24 -1.47
CA ILE A 395 16.01 -1.16 -1.06
C ILE A 395 16.50 -1.22 0.40
N TYR A 396 17.38 -0.32 0.83
CA TYR A 396 17.80 -0.25 2.23
C TYR A 396 16.66 0.08 3.18
N SER A 397 15.77 0.99 2.79
CA SER A 397 14.56 1.30 3.56
C SER A 397 13.65 0.08 3.71
N ALA A 398 13.46 -0.68 2.63
CA ALA A 398 12.73 -1.95 2.64
C ALA A 398 13.32 -2.95 3.64
N VAL A 399 14.65 -3.14 3.63
CA VAL A 399 15.33 -4.01 4.59
C VAL A 399 15.13 -3.52 6.03
N ILE A 400 15.25 -2.22 6.28
CA ILE A 400 15.02 -1.64 7.61
C ILE A 400 13.59 -1.92 8.09
N ASN A 401 12.59 -1.78 7.22
CA ASN A 401 11.20 -2.16 7.52
C ASN A 401 11.10 -3.65 7.90
N GLY A 402 11.79 -4.53 7.16
CA GLY A 402 11.86 -5.96 7.46
C GLY A 402 12.49 -6.28 8.82
N LEU A 403 13.50 -5.51 9.25
CA LEU A 403 14.13 -5.66 10.57
C LEU A 403 13.24 -5.18 11.72
N ILE A 404 12.43 -4.15 11.49
CA ILE A 404 11.58 -3.53 12.52
C ILE A 404 10.24 -4.27 12.67
N ALA A 405 9.68 -4.78 11.56
CA ALA A 405 8.42 -5.49 11.52
C ALA A 405 8.24 -6.57 12.60
N PRO A 406 9.19 -7.51 12.84
CA PRO A 406 8.99 -8.56 13.83
C PRO A 406 8.77 -8.02 15.25
N VAL A 407 9.42 -6.90 15.62
CA VAL A 407 9.24 -6.28 16.94
C VAL A 407 7.79 -5.85 17.15
N ILE A 408 7.17 -5.27 16.13
CA ILE A 408 5.79 -4.78 16.19
C ILE A 408 4.80 -5.94 16.01
N LEU A 409 5.11 -6.94 15.18
CA LEU A 409 4.30 -8.15 15.00
C LEU A 409 4.07 -8.90 16.32
N VAL A 410 5.10 -9.02 17.16
CA VAL A 410 4.96 -9.60 18.51
C VAL A 410 3.87 -8.88 19.30
N LEU A 411 3.85 -7.54 19.27
CA LEU A 411 2.84 -6.76 19.99
C LEU A 411 1.45 -6.95 19.40
N ILE A 412 1.31 -7.00 18.07
CA ILE A 412 0.04 -7.23 17.38
C ILE A 412 -0.53 -8.60 17.77
N ILE A 413 0.29 -9.65 17.78
CA ILE A 413 -0.15 -11.00 18.14
C ILE A 413 -0.58 -11.07 19.61
N LEU A 414 0.20 -10.45 20.51
CA LEU A 414 -0.14 -10.39 21.93
C LEU A 414 -1.44 -9.61 22.19
N LEU A 415 -1.66 -8.49 21.50
CA LEU A 415 -2.89 -7.70 21.60
C LEU A 415 -4.08 -8.49 21.05
N SER A 416 -3.97 -9.02 19.84
CA SER A 416 -5.06 -9.73 19.14
C SER A 416 -5.44 -11.07 19.79
N ASN A 417 -4.54 -11.68 20.58
CA ASN A 417 -4.82 -12.91 21.33
C ASN A 417 -5.28 -12.64 22.78
N SER A 418 -5.22 -11.39 23.26
CA SER A 418 -5.57 -11.07 24.64
C SER A 418 -7.07 -10.83 24.81
N LYS A 419 -7.74 -11.66 25.63
CA LYS A 419 -9.15 -11.45 26.03
C LYS A 419 -9.38 -10.10 26.72
N LYS A 420 -8.34 -9.52 27.35
CA LYS A 420 -8.43 -8.19 27.98
C LYS A 420 -8.56 -7.06 26.95
N VAL A 421 -8.05 -7.27 25.73
CA VAL A 421 -8.06 -6.30 24.63
C VAL A 421 -9.23 -6.56 23.70
N MET A 422 -9.39 -7.82 23.29
CA MET A 422 -10.31 -8.22 22.22
C MET A 422 -11.66 -8.75 22.73
N GLY A 423 -11.82 -8.96 24.04
CA GLY A 423 -13.01 -9.60 24.61
C GLY A 423 -13.24 -10.98 24.02
N GLU A 424 -14.41 -11.19 23.44
CA GLU A 424 -14.79 -12.45 22.76
C GLU A 424 -14.24 -12.54 21.32
N ARG A 425 -13.69 -11.45 20.77
CA ARG A 425 -13.20 -11.35 19.38
C ARG A 425 -11.71 -11.67 19.23
N VAL A 426 -11.15 -12.45 20.16
CA VAL A 426 -9.76 -12.93 20.10
C VAL A 426 -9.50 -13.71 18.81
N ASN A 427 -8.24 -13.75 18.40
CA ASN A 427 -7.83 -14.58 17.28
C ASN A 427 -8.12 -16.07 17.52
N ASN A 428 -8.45 -16.76 16.43
CA ASN A 428 -8.44 -18.21 16.43
C ASN A 428 -7.01 -18.70 16.68
N PRO A 429 -6.79 -19.74 17.50
CA PRO A 429 -5.47 -20.35 17.72
C PRO A 429 -4.65 -20.59 16.44
N ALA A 430 -5.30 -20.98 15.33
CA ALA A 430 -4.62 -21.17 14.05
C ALA A 430 -4.04 -19.86 13.48
N ILE A 431 -4.79 -18.75 13.57
CA ILE A 431 -4.32 -17.42 13.14
C ILE A 431 -3.21 -16.93 14.06
N THR A 432 -3.32 -17.16 15.36
CA THR A 432 -2.26 -16.85 16.32
C THR A 432 -0.97 -17.62 16.02
N ALA A 433 -1.07 -18.92 15.72
CA ALA A 433 0.06 -19.76 15.34
C ALA A 433 0.72 -19.30 14.03
N LEU A 434 -0.09 -18.96 13.01
CA LEU A 434 0.41 -18.38 11.76
C LEU A 434 1.08 -17.03 11.99
N GLY A 435 0.54 -16.16 12.85
CA GLY A 435 1.17 -14.90 13.22
C GLY A 435 2.57 -15.10 13.85
N TRP A 436 2.71 -16.06 14.76
CA TRP A 436 4.01 -16.40 15.35
C TRP A 436 4.98 -16.99 14.32
N PHE A 437 4.48 -17.82 13.40
CA PHE A 437 5.27 -18.35 12.29
C PHE A 437 5.79 -17.23 11.38
N ILE A 438 4.94 -16.28 10.99
CA ILE A 438 5.33 -15.10 10.19
C ILE A 438 6.40 -14.30 10.94
N THR A 439 6.19 -14.06 12.23
CA THR A 439 7.16 -13.35 13.07
C THR A 439 8.50 -14.08 13.11
N LEU A 440 8.50 -15.41 13.24
CA LEU A 440 9.72 -16.22 13.22
C LEU A 440 10.44 -16.10 11.87
N VAL A 441 9.72 -16.18 10.74
CA VAL A 441 10.30 -16.01 9.39
C VAL A 441 10.96 -14.64 9.26
N MET A 442 10.29 -13.56 9.71
CA MET A 442 10.84 -12.20 9.69
C MET A 442 12.09 -12.07 10.57
N ILE A 443 12.09 -12.67 11.77
CA ILE A 443 13.26 -12.68 12.67
C ILE A 443 14.43 -13.42 12.02
N VAL A 444 14.18 -14.60 11.44
CA VAL A 444 15.24 -15.39 10.79
C VAL A 444 15.82 -14.65 9.59
N ALA A 445 14.97 -14.08 8.74
CA ALA A 445 15.41 -13.28 7.60
C ALA A 445 16.24 -12.07 8.04
N GLY A 446 15.75 -11.31 9.03
CA GLY A 446 16.45 -10.15 9.56
C GLY A 446 17.77 -10.48 10.24
N ALA A 447 17.81 -11.53 11.07
CA ALA A 447 19.03 -12.01 11.71
C ALA A 447 20.05 -12.50 10.68
N ALA A 448 19.61 -13.21 9.64
CA ALA A 448 20.46 -13.64 8.55
C ALA A 448 21.02 -12.45 7.76
N THR A 449 20.22 -11.41 7.50
CA THR A 449 20.70 -10.18 6.87
C THR A 449 21.75 -9.48 7.73
N ILE A 450 21.49 -9.28 9.03
CA ILE A 450 22.46 -8.67 9.94
C ILE A 450 23.75 -9.50 9.97
N SER A 451 23.64 -10.82 10.10
CA SER A 451 24.80 -11.72 10.08
C SER A 451 25.56 -11.69 8.76
N SER A 452 24.89 -11.45 7.63
CA SER A 452 25.54 -11.36 6.32
C SER A 452 26.33 -10.06 6.12
N LEU A 453 25.90 -9.00 6.81
CA LEU A 453 26.52 -7.67 6.80
C LEU A 453 27.69 -7.54 7.78
N LEU A 454 27.74 -8.41 8.80
CA LEU A 454 28.88 -8.50 9.70
C LEU A 454 30.07 -9.19 8.97
N PRO A 455 31.31 -8.70 9.17
CA PRO A 455 32.50 -9.16 8.47
C PRO A 455 32.90 -10.60 8.80
#